data_AF-A0A0D2N7S2-F1
#
_entry.id   AF-A0A0D2N7S2-F1
#
_cell.length_a   1.000
_cell.length_b   1.000
_cell.length_c   1.000
_cell.angle_alpha   90.00
_cell.angle_beta   90.00
_cell.angle_gamma   90.00
#
_symmetry.space_group_name_H-M   'P 1'
#
loop_
_entity.id
_entity.type
_entity.pdbx_description
1 polymer ?
#
loop_
_entity_poly.entity_id
_entity_poly.type
_entity_poly.pdbx_seq_one_letter_code
_entity_poly.pdbx_strand_id
1 'polypeptide(L)' 'EWGPDQEESMEALKDGVRNAHCVTPLDYTHPGAIVLAVDTSWRAVGFYIYQEDPMDK' A
#
# COMPACT_ATOMS: atom_id res chain seq x y z
N GLU A 1 -0.63 -23.35 -14.57
CA GLU A 1 0.65 -23.31 -13.84
C GLU A 1 1.13 -21.87 -13.77
N TRP A 2 2.00 -21.56 -12.81
CA TRP A 2 2.75 -20.30 -12.82
C TRP A 2 3.79 -20.37 -13.94
N GLY A 3 3.93 -19.29 -14.71
CA GLY A 3 4.81 -19.22 -15.85
C GLY A 3 5.21 -17.77 -16.19
N PRO A 4 5.85 -17.56 -17.34
CA PRO A 4 6.46 -16.28 -17.69
C PRO A 4 5.51 -15.09 -17.62
N ASP A 5 4.27 -15.25 -18.11
CA ASP A 5 3.26 -14.18 -18.11
C ASP A 5 2.86 -13.76 -16.69
N GLN A 6 2.80 -14.72 -15.75
CA GLN A 6 2.52 -14.43 -14.33
C GLN A 6 3.71 -13.75 -13.65
N GLU A 7 4.94 -14.12 -14.00
CA GLU A 7 6.14 -13.44 -13.50
C GLU A 7 6.20 -12.00 -13.97
N GLU A 8 5.99 -11.76 -15.27
CA GLU A 8 5.96 -10.43 -15.86
C GLU A 8 4.87 -9.56 -15.21
N SER A 9 3.66 -10.11 -15.07
CA SER A 9 2.56 -9.42 -14.40
C SER A 9 2.89 -9.09 -12.95
N MET A 10 3.56 -9.99 -12.23
CA MET A 10 3.94 -9.76 -10.84
C MET A 10 5.01 -8.66 -10.72
N GLU A 11 5.99 -8.62 -11.62
CA GLU A 11 6.98 -7.55 -11.67
C GLU A 11 6.33 -6.20 -12.01
N ALA A 12 5.38 -6.18 -12.95
CA ALA A 12 4.62 -4.98 -13.26
C ALA A 12 3.82 -4.46 -12.04
N LEU A 13 3.19 -5.35 -11.26
CA LEU A 13 2.50 -4.98 -10.03
C LEU A 13 3.45 -4.43 -8.96
N LYS A 14 4.63 -5.07 -8.79
CA LYS A 14 5.65 -4.59 -7.83
C LYS A 14 6.13 -3.19 -8.21
N ASP A 15 6.41 -2.94 -9.48
CA ASP A 15 6.85 -1.64 -9.96
C ASP A 15 5.75 -0.58 -9.79
N GLY A 16 4.50 -0.95 -10.13
CA GLY A 16 3.34 -0.10 -9.92
C GLY A 16 3.18 0.34 -8.46
N VAL A 17 3.30 -0.59 -7.49
CA VAL A 17 3.24 -0.25 -6.06
C VAL A 17 4.40 0.63 -5.63
N ARG A 18 5.61 0.39 -6.14
CA ARG A 18 6.82 1.16 -5.79
C ARG A 18 6.73 2.62 -6.23
N ASN A 19 6.11 2.87 -7.38
CA ASN A 19 6.05 4.17 -8.02
C ASN A 19 4.66 4.83 -7.93
N ALA A 20 3.72 4.22 -7.20
CA ALA A 20 2.35 4.72 -7.11
C ALA A 20 2.30 6.10 -6.45
N HIS A 21 1.45 6.98 -6.97
CA HIS A 21 1.19 8.31 -6.40
C HIS A 21 0.61 8.26 -4.98
N CYS A 22 0.06 7.14 -4.52
CA CYS A 22 -0.39 6.98 -3.13
C CYS A 22 0.78 6.78 -2.14
N VAL A 23 2.01 6.61 -2.62
CA VAL A 23 3.24 6.61 -1.80
C VAL A 23 3.77 8.06 -1.67
N THR A 24 2.89 8.99 -1.34
CA THR A 24 3.24 10.39 -1.06
C THR A 24 3.57 10.60 0.42
N PRO A 25 4.33 11.66 0.75
CA PRO A 25 4.47 12.08 2.14
C PRO A 25 3.11 12.34 2.78
N LEU A 26 2.98 12.02 4.07
CA LEU A 26 1.79 12.30 4.85
C LEU A 26 1.61 13.81 5.01
N ASP A 27 0.37 14.28 4.85
CA ASP A 27 0.01 15.68 5.06
C ASP A 27 -0.64 15.86 6.45
N TYR A 28 0.13 16.42 7.39
CA TYR A 28 -0.36 16.68 8.75
C TYR A 28 -1.31 17.88 8.86
N THR A 29 -1.48 18.64 7.78
CA THR A 29 -2.44 19.76 7.72
C THR A 29 -3.79 19.34 7.15
N HIS A 30 -3.81 18.20 6.48
CA HIS A 30 -5.01 17.62 5.90
C HIS A 30 -5.90 16.98 6.98
N PRO A 31 -7.24 17.10 6.89
CA PRO A 31 -8.16 16.65 7.95
C PRO A 31 -8.36 15.12 8.00
N GLY A 32 -7.94 14.40 6.95
CA GLY A 32 -8.02 12.94 6.91
C GLY A 32 -7.08 12.28 7.93
N ALA A 33 -7.55 11.25 8.62
CA ALA A 33 -6.78 10.57 9.65
C ALA A 33 -5.56 9.85 9.04
N ILE A 34 -4.45 9.87 9.78
CA ILE A 34 -3.29 9.03 9.49
C ILE A 34 -3.48 7.73 10.26
N VAL A 35 -3.60 6.62 9.54
CA VAL A 35 -3.92 5.31 10.10
C VAL A 35 -2.76 4.35 9.90
N LEU A 36 -2.34 3.71 10.99
CA LEU A 36 -1.43 2.57 10.96
C LEU A 36 -2.24 1.28 11.02
N ALA A 37 -2.29 0.54 9.93
CA ALA A 37 -2.88 -0.79 9.87
C ALA A 37 -1.80 -1.83 10.16
N VAL A 38 -2.04 -2.67 11.16
CA VAL A 38 -1.12 -3.73 11.59
C VAL A 38 -1.81 -5.06 11.50
N ASP A 39 -1.18 -6.01 10.82
CA ASP A 39 -1.58 -7.41 10.80
C ASP A 39 -0.45 -8.26 11.38
N THR A 40 -0.80 -9.16 12.29
CA THR A 40 0.18 -9.97 13.01
C THR A 40 -0.13 -11.45 12.83
N SER A 41 0.92 -12.22 12.60
CA SER A 41 0.87 -13.68 12.56
C SER A 41 1.94 -14.26 13.46
N TRP A 42 1.85 -15.58 13.71
CA TRP A 42 2.88 -16.29 14.46
C TRP A 42 4.28 -16.27 13.80
N ARG A 43 4.36 -15.96 12.50
CA ARG A 43 5.63 -15.89 11.75
C ARG A 43 6.21 -14.50 11.66
N ALA A 44 5.34 -13.49 11.51
CA ALA A 44 5.76 -12.14 11.15
C ALA A 44 4.66 -11.12 11.44
N VAL A 45 5.08 -9.86 11.45
CA VAL A 45 4.22 -8.68 11.50
C VAL A 45 4.29 -7.97 10.16
N GLY A 46 3.13 -7.69 9.57
CA GLY A 46 2.98 -6.79 8.44
C GLY A 46 2.30 -5.50 8.90
N PHE A 47 2.72 -4.36 8.36
CA PHE A 47 2.04 -3.10 8.61
C PHE A 47 2.11 -2.20 7.39
N TYR A 48 1.12 -1.31 7.26
CA TYR A 48 1.15 -0.23 6.30
C TYR A 48 0.50 1.02 6.90
N ILE A 49 0.94 2.19 6.43
CA ILE A 49 0.40 3.48 6.82
C ILE A 49 -0.33 4.07 5.62
N TYR A 50 -1.51 4.63 5.87
CA TYR A 50 -2.25 5.38 4.87
C TYR A 50 -2.89 6.61 5.51
N GLN A 51 -3.29 7.54 4.65
CA GLN A 51 -4.05 8.71 5.04
C GLN A 51 -5.42 8.65 4.36
N GLU A 52 -6.49 8.80 5.14
CA GLU A 52 -7.85 8.78 4.62
C GLU A 52 -8.12 9.99 3.72
N ASP A 53 -8.87 9.78 2.63
CA ASP A 53 -9.48 10.87 1.89
C ASP A 53 -10.78 11.28 2.62
N PRO A 54 -10.90 12.53 3.12
CA PRO A 54 -12.09 13.00 3.83
C PRO A 54 -13.35 13.01 2.94
N MET A 55 -13.19 12.89 1.62
CA MET A 55 -14.28 12.83 0.64
C MET A 55 -14.67 11.40 0.25
N ASP A 56 -13.89 10.38 0.62
CA ASP A 56 -14.29 8.99 0.44
C ASP A 56 -15.44 8.67 1.42
N LYS A 57 -16.62 8.36 0.87
CA LYS A 57 -17.82 7.96 1.62
C LYS A 57 -18.22 6.53 1.30
#